data_AF-A0A3D2LBS9-F1
#
_entry.id   AF-A0A3D2LBS9-F1
#
_cell.length_a   1.000
_cell.length_b   1.000
_cell.length_c   1.000
_cell.angle_alpha   90.00
_cell.angle_beta   90.00
_cell.angle_gamma   90.00
#
_symmetry.space_group_name_H-M   'P 1'
#
loop_
_entity.id
_entity.type
_entity.pdbx_description
1 polymer ?
#
loop_
_entity_poly.entity_id
_entity_poly.type
_entity_poly.pdbx_seq_one_letter_code
_entity_poly.pdbx_strand_id
1 'polypeptide(L)' 'LMSSITIDPVHHGQEFVGYRIGSRGDADVMTRAGLQPGDVVVGLDGADINDVPPAELARKFSDPNPVRLKIDRDGK' A
#
# COMPACT_ATOMS: atom_id res chain seq x y z
N LEU A 1 19.89 1.56 -6.69
CA LEU A 1 19.16 0.64 -5.80
C LEU A 1 17.72 0.58 -6.29
N MET A 2 17.34 -0.43 -7.05
CA MET A 2 15.93 -0.62 -7.43
C MET A 2 15.29 -1.53 -6.38
N SER A 3 14.80 -0.95 -5.29
CA SER A 3 13.87 -1.62 -4.39
C SER A 3 12.57 -1.87 -5.14
N SER A 4 12.13 -3.12 -5.24
CA SER A 4 10.83 -3.46 -5.82
C SER A 4 9.78 -3.47 -4.71
N ILE A 5 8.65 -2.78 -4.91
CA ILE A 5 7.53 -2.77 -3.97
C ILE A 5 6.68 -4.03 -4.22
N THR A 6 6.22 -4.68 -3.15
CA THR A 6 5.21 -5.74 -3.22
C THR A 6 3.84 -5.18 -2.83
N ILE A 7 2.80 -5.66 -3.49
CA ILE A 7 1.41 -5.25 -3.28
C ILE A 7 0.60 -6.54 -3.21
N ASP A 8 0.18 -6.91 -2.00
CA ASP A 8 -0.51 -8.17 -1.73
C ASP A 8 -1.94 -7.89 -1.25
N PRO A 9 -2.99 -8.42 -1.89
CA PRO A 9 -4.36 -8.19 -1.45
C PRO A 9 -4.62 -8.87 -0.11
N VAL A 10 -5.29 -8.16 0.80
CA VAL A 10 -5.69 -8.63 2.12
C VAL A 10 -7.20 -8.83 2.14
N HIS A 11 -7.63 -10.00 2.61
CA HIS A 11 -9.04 -10.34 2.78
C HIS A 11 -9.31 -10.75 4.22
N HIS A 12 -10.50 -10.42 4.72
CA HIS A 12 -11.06 -10.97 5.94
C HIS A 12 -12.23 -11.89 5.56
N GLY A 13 -11.98 -13.20 5.58
CA GLY A 13 -12.91 -14.16 4.99
C GLY A 13 -13.04 -13.92 3.48
N GLN A 14 -14.25 -13.57 3.02
CA GLN A 14 -14.52 -13.26 1.61
C GLN A 14 -14.46 -11.75 1.30
N GLU A 15 -14.35 -10.91 2.33
CA GLU A 15 -14.34 -9.46 2.17
C GLU A 15 -12.93 -8.97 1.84
N PHE A 16 -12.81 -8.15 0.80
CA PHE A 16 -11.57 -7.45 0.49
C PHE A 16 -11.40 -6.28 1.47
N VAL A 17 -10.23 -6.18 2.09
CA VAL A 17 -9.93 -5.15 3.10
C VAL A 17 -9.00 -4.07 2.54
N GLY A 18 -8.04 -4.46 1.69
CA GLY A 18 -7.06 -3.54 1.16
C GLY A 18 -5.80 -4.23 0.66
N TYR A 19 -4.71 -3.47 0.51
CA TYR A 19 -3.44 -4.02 0.02
C TYR A 19 -2.33 -3.87 1.06
N ARG A 20 -1.67 -4.97 1.39
CA ARG A 20 -0.43 -4.94 2.16
C ARG A 20 0.71 -4.51 1.24
N ILE A 21 1.45 -3.50 1.66
CA ILE A 21 2.60 -2.98 0.92
C ILE A 21 3.88 -3.46 1.58
N GLY A 22 4.84 -3.90 0.79
CA GLY A 22 6.16 -4.31 1.25
C GLY A 22 7.27 -3.92 0.28
N SER A 23 8.51 -4.27 0.60
CA SER A 23 9.62 -4.19 -0.35
C SER A 23 10.33 -5.53 -0.47
N ARG A 24 10.60 -5.95 -1.70
CA ARG A 24 11.55 -7.01 -2.02
C ARG A 24 12.91 -6.33 -2.20
N GLY A 25 13.62 -6.19 -1.08
CA GLY A 25 14.94 -5.58 -1.01
C GLY A 25 15.10 -4.70 0.22
N ASP A 26 15.43 -3.43 -0.01
CA ASP A 26 15.71 -2.46 1.05
C ASP A 26 14.41 -2.00 1.73
N ALA A 27 14.27 -2.32 3.02
CA ALA A 27 13.16 -1.91 3.86
C ALA A 27 13.21 -0.41 4.21
N ASP A 28 14.38 0.23 4.11
CA ASP A 28 14.57 1.63 4.48
C ASP A 28 13.74 2.58 3.61
N VAL A 29 13.37 2.16 2.39
CA VAL A 29 12.48 2.94 1.52
C VAL A 29 11.07 3.04 2.13
N MET A 30 10.56 1.96 2.72
CA MET A 30 9.26 1.94 3.38
C MET A 30 9.31 2.74 4.69
N THR A 31 10.36 2.56 5.49
CA THR A 31 10.54 3.29 6.75
C THR A 31 10.68 4.80 6.52
N ARG A 32 11.39 5.23 5.48
CA ARG A 32 11.47 6.65 5.10
C ARG A 32 10.12 7.24 4.67
N ALA A 33 9.21 6.41 4.16
CA ALA A 33 7.83 6.80 3.85
C ALA A 33 6.90 6.73 5.09
N GLY A 34 7.41 6.35 6.26
CA GLY A 34 6.63 6.17 7.49
C GLY A 34 5.81 4.87 7.54
N LEU A 35 6.03 3.97 6.58
CA LEU A 35 5.38 2.67 6.52
C LEU A 35 6.09 1.67 7.43
N GLN A 36 5.31 0.73 7.95
CA GLN A 36 5.76 -0.37 8.79
C GLN A 36 5.40 -1.71 8.16
N PRO A 37 6.20 -2.77 8.40
CA PRO A 37 5.81 -4.11 8.00
C PRO A 37 4.45 -4.48 8.59
N GLY A 38 3.52 -4.90 7.73
CA GLY A 38 2.16 -5.27 8.13
C GLY A 38 1.09 -4.21 7.82
N ASP A 39 1.50 -2.97 7.51
CA ASP A 39 0.57 -1.91 7.09
C ASP A 39 -0.31 -2.37 5.92
N VAL A 40 -1.61 -2.06 6.04
CA VAL A 40 -2.60 -2.31 4.99
C VAL A 40 -3.11 -0.98 4.47
N VAL A 41 -2.94 -0.71 3.18
CA VAL A 41 -3.54 0.46 2.53
C VAL A 41 -5.04 0.23 2.41
N VAL A 42 -5.81 1.11 3.05
CA VAL A 42 -7.28 1.13 3.05
C VAL A 42 -7.87 2.37 2.38
N GLY A 43 -7.01 3.26 1.86
CA GLY A 43 -7.44 4.36 1.02
C GLY A 43 -6.29 5.05 0.30
N LEU A 44 -6.61 5.73 -0.80
CA LEU A 44 -5.66 6.32 -1.73
C LEU A 44 -6.18 7.68 -2.19
N ASP A 45 -5.42 8.75 -1.94
CA ASP A 45 -5.75 10.13 -2.34
C ASP A 45 -7.17 10.58 -1.94
N GLY A 46 -7.69 10.04 -0.84
CA GLY A 46 -9.03 10.33 -0.32
C GLY A 46 -10.14 9.40 -0.81
N ALA A 47 -9.86 8.50 -1.75
CA ALA A 47 -10.76 7.42 -2.15
C ALA A 47 -10.63 6.20 -1.22
N ASP A 48 -11.72 5.47 -1.06
CA ASP A 48 -11.71 4.16 -0.39
C ASP A 48 -11.00 3.14 -1.28
N ILE A 49 -10.21 2.24 -0.68
CA ILE A 49 -9.42 1.28 -1.46
C ILE A 49 -10.30 0.28 -2.22
N ASN A 50 -11.55 0.05 -1.78
CA ASN A 50 -12.50 -0.81 -2.48
C ASN A 50 -12.90 -0.26 -3.85
N ASP A 51 -12.80 1.06 -4.04
CA ASP A 51 -13.09 1.74 -5.30
C ASP A 51 -11.84 1.87 -6.20
N VAL A 52 -10.68 1.44 -5.71
CA VAL A 52 -9.38 1.60 -6.38
C VAL A 52 -8.92 0.25 -6.96
N PRO A 53 -8.85 0.11 -8.29
CA PRO A 53 -8.36 -1.12 -8.90
C PRO A 53 -6.86 -1.33 -8.63
N PRO A 54 -6.37 -2.57 -8.52
CA PRO A 54 -4.95 -2.85 -8.25
C PRO A 54 -3.98 -2.16 -9.22
N ALA A 55 -4.38 -2.03 -10.49
CA ALA A 55 -3.59 -1.38 -11.52
C ALA A 55 -3.41 0.13 -11.27
N GLU A 56 -4.40 0.81 -10.69
CA GLU A 56 -4.29 2.22 -10.35
C GLU A 56 -3.32 2.43 -9.20
N LEU A 57 -3.38 1.56 -8.18
CA LEU A 57 -2.42 1.57 -7.08
C LEU A 57 -0.98 1.37 -7.60
N ALA A 58 -0.76 0.37 -8.46
CA ALA A 58 0.55 0.12 -9.06
C ALA A 58 1.06 1.31 -9.90
N ARG A 59 0.15 1.99 -10.64
CA ARG A 59 0.48 3.21 -11.38
C ARG A 59 0.92 4.34 -10.45
N LYS A 60 0.22 4.56 -9.33
CA LYS A 60 0.59 5.59 -8.35
C LYS A 60 1.97 5.36 -7.73
N PHE A 61 2.31 4.11 -7.41
CA PHE A 61 3.65 3.78 -6.91
C PHE A 61 4.76 3.92 -7.95
N SER A 62 4.43 3.95 -9.24
CA SER A 62 5.38 4.19 -10.33
C SER A 62 5.47 5.67 -10.73
N ASP A 63 4.56 6.51 -10.23
CA ASP A 63 4.52 7.95 -10.48
C ASP A 63 5.49 8.66 -9.51
N PRO A 64 6.31 9.62 -9.99
CA PRO A 64 7.20 10.39 -9.12
C PRO A 64 6.47 11.38 -8.20
N ASN A 65 5.19 11.67 -8.45
CA ASN A 65 4.42 12.59 -7.63
C ASN A 65 4.08 11.98 -6.26
N PRO A 66 4.01 12.79 -5.19
CA PRO A 66 3.57 12.33 -3.88
C PRO A 66 2.17 11.73 -3.95
N VAL A 67 1.98 10.61 -3.27
CA VAL A 67 0.69 9.94 -3.08
C VAL A 67 0.31 9.96 -1.61
N ARG A 68 -0.97 10.11 -1.30
CA ARG A 68 -1.46 10.04 0.08
C ARG A 68 -2.11 8.69 0.32
N LEU A 69 -1.54 7.95 1.26
CA LEU A 69 -2.08 6.66 1.69
C LEU A 69 -2.84 6.82 3.01
N LYS A 70 -3.99 6.16 3.11
CA LYS A 70 -4.63 5.84 4.38
C LYS A 70 -4.28 4.40 4.73
N ILE A 71 -3.72 4.21 5.91
CA ILE A 71 -3.21 2.93 6.39
C ILE A 71 -4.07 2.47 7.54
N ASP A 72 -4.41 1.18 7.55
CA ASP A 72 -4.78 0.43 8.75
C ASP A 72 -3.50 -0.21 9.30
N ARG A 73 -3.18 0.12 10.55
CA ARG A 73 -2.08 -0.49 11.31
C ARG A 73 -2.63 -1.18 12.55
N ASP A 74 -2.58 -2.50 12.54
CA ASP A 74 -3.06 -3.35 13.64
C ASP A 74 -4.54 -3.10 14.01
N GLY A 75 -5.39 -2.82 13.01
CA GLY A 75 -6.82 -2.57 13.15
C GLY A 75 -7.17 -1.12 13.52
N LYS A 76 -6.29 -0.15 13.23
CA LYS A 76 -6.43 1.26 13.62
C LYS A 76 -6.15 2.22 12.47
#